data_AF-A0A3D2U1H5-F1
#
_entry.id   AF-A0A3D2U1H5-F1
#
_cell.length_a   1.000
_cell.length_b   1.000
_cell.length_c   1.000
_cell.angle_alpha   90.00
_cell.angle_beta   90.00
_cell.angle_gamma   90.00
#
_symmetry.space_group_name_H-M   'P 1'
#
loop_
_entity.id
_entity.type
_entity.pdbx_description
1 polymer ?
#
loop_
_entity_poly.entity_id
_entity_poly.type
_entity_poly.pdbx_seq_one_letter_code
_entity_poly.pdbx_strand_id
1 'polypeptide(L)'
;MVMSGPNRRRFLQASLAAGATFAISGTKSSGKILGANDRVRVAVAGLHGRGRSHYGAYAKMKDVEVAYVVDPDSRQFARAISEIKNISGTAPKPIGDVREVLDDKELNVVSIATPNHWHSLMSIWACQAGKDVYVEKPLSHNIHEGRKLVEAARKYKRMVQHGTQARSSSGRATEIAALQSGKYGKLTVSKGYCCKPRWSIGKKTNEKPPAELDFNVWLGPAPDQPYHGNLVHYNWHWFWD
;
A
#
# COMPACT_ATOMS: atom_id res chain seq x y z
N MET A 1 43.36 38.46 33.01
CA MET A 1 43.15 37.62 31.80
C MET A 1 41.86 36.84 32.02
N VAL A 2 40.74 37.27 31.43
CA VAL A 2 39.44 36.60 31.61
C VAL A 2 39.10 35.90 30.30
N MET A 3 39.05 34.56 30.32
CA MET A 3 38.66 33.75 29.16
C MET A 3 37.14 33.74 29.02
N SER A 4 36.63 34.37 27.96
CA SER A 4 35.21 34.29 27.58
C SER A 4 34.88 32.90 27.02
N GLY A 5 33.98 32.17 27.69
CA GLY A 5 33.51 30.85 27.26
C GLY A 5 32.67 30.90 25.97
N PRO A 6 32.53 29.77 25.25
CA PRO A 6 31.84 29.71 23.97
C PRO A 6 30.35 30.07 24.10
N ASN A 7 29.92 31.00 23.25
CA ASN A 7 28.58 31.60 23.25
C ASN A 7 27.52 30.56 22.82
N ARG A 8 26.45 30.37 23.62
CA ARG A 8 25.37 29.37 23.39
C ARG A 8 24.78 29.40 21.98
N ARG A 9 24.76 30.58 21.34
CA ARG A 9 24.26 30.77 19.97
C ARG A 9 25.13 30.08 18.90
N ARG A 10 26.45 29.97 19.12
CA ARG A 10 27.36 29.22 18.23
C ARG A 10 27.23 27.71 18.39
N PHE A 11 26.96 27.22 19.61
CA PHE A 11 26.71 25.79 19.84
C PHE A 11 25.47 25.29 19.09
N LEU A 12 24.36 26.05 19.17
CA LEU A 12 23.13 25.72 18.45
C LEU A 12 23.28 25.82 16.91
N GLN A 13 24.09 26.75 16.41
CA GLN A 13 24.44 26.81 14.99
C GLN A 13 25.31 25.63 14.54
N ALA A 14 26.24 25.17 15.39
CA ALA A 14 27.06 23.99 15.10
C ALA A 14 26.23 22.69 15.10
N SER A 15 25.19 22.58 15.93
CA SER A 15 24.29 21.42 15.95
C SER A 15 23.40 21.30 14.71
N LEU A 16 23.08 22.41 14.05
CA LEU A 16 22.28 22.42 12.80
C LEU A 16 23.10 22.01 11.57
N ALA A 17 24.42 22.27 11.57
CA ALA A 17 25.30 21.88 10.47
C ALA A 17 25.60 20.37 10.42
N ALA A 18 25.47 19.66 11.55
CA ALA A 18 25.71 18.22 11.65
C ALA A 18 24.48 17.35 11.32
N GLY A 19 23.28 17.94 11.19
CA GLY A 19 22.02 17.21 11.00
C GLY A 19 21.44 17.22 9.57
N ALA A 20 22.08 17.92 8.64
CA ALA A 20 21.56 18.16 7.28
C ALA A 20 22.12 17.22 6.20
N THR A 21 22.63 16.05 6.58
CA THR A 21 22.98 14.96 5.65
C THR A 21 22.03 13.78 5.82
N PHE A 22 20.72 14.03 5.68
CA PHE A 22 19.87 13.01 5.09
C PHE A 22 20.23 12.95 3.60
N ALA A 23 21.32 12.23 3.31
CA ALA A 23 21.57 11.76 1.97
C ALA A 23 20.31 10.97 1.56
N ILE A 24 19.58 11.50 0.58
CA ILE A 24 18.75 10.68 -0.29
C ILE A 24 19.75 9.76 -0.97
N SER A 25 20.05 8.63 -0.32
CA SER A 25 20.77 7.53 -0.93
C SER A 25 19.82 6.93 -1.94
N GLY A 26 19.78 7.54 -3.13
CA GLY A 26 19.33 6.86 -4.32
C GLY A 26 20.28 5.69 -4.49
N THR A 27 19.81 4.49 -4.21
CA THR A 27 20.54 3.26 -4.49
C THR A 27 20.88 3.26 -5.97
N LYS A 28 22.13 3.58 -6.30
CA LYS A 28 22.71 3.29 -7.61
C LYS A 28 22.69 1.77 -7.75
N SER A 29 21.62 1.24 -8.36
CA SER A 29 21.60 -0.13 -8.85
C SER A 29 22.60 -0.20 -9.99
N SER A 30 23.82 -0.65 -9.68
CA SER A 30 24.79 -1.09 -10.68
C SER A 30 24.14 -2.18 -11.53
N GLY A 31 24.22 -2.07 -12.86
CA GLY A 31 23.54 -2.92 -13.85
C GLY A 31 23.94 -4.40 -13.87
N LYS A 32 23.92 -5.07 -12.72
CA LYS A 32 23.93 -6.52 -12.61
C LYS A 32 22.51 -7.00 -12.89
N ILE A 33 22.36 -7.95 -13.81
CA ILE A 33 21.09 -8.67 -13.98
C ILE A 33 20.88 -9.41 -12.66
N LEU A 34 19.97 -8.91 -11.82
CA LEU A 34 19.65 -9.48 -10.52
C LEU A 34 19.00 -10.85 -10.73
N GLY A 35 19.57 -11.87 -10.09
CA GLY A 35 18.99 -13.20 -10.04
C GLY A 35 17.66 -13.18 -9.28
N ALA A 36 16.88 -14.26 -9.35
CA ALA A 36 15.57 -14.33 -8.67
C ALA A 36 15.67 -14.07 -7.15
N ASN A 37 16.78 -14.47 -6.52
CA ASN A 37 17.03 -14.25 -5.09
C ASN A 37 17.49 -12.83 -4.74
N ASP A 38 17.84 -12.01 -5.73
CA ASP A 38 18.24 -10.61 -5.54
C ASP A 38 17.10 -9.63 -5.80
N ARG A 39 15.90 -10.13 -6.16
CA ARG A 39 14.71 -9.31 -6.45
C ARG A 39 13.77 -9.27 -5.26
N VAL A 40 13.10 -8.14 -5.11
CA VAL A 40 11.97 -8.03 -4.18
C VAL A 40 10.78 -8.78 -4.77
N ARG A 41 10.36 -9.86 -4.12
CA ARG A 41 9.19 -10.65 -4.49
C ARG A 41 7.95 -10.07 -3.82
N VAL A 42 6.95 -9.76 -4.64
CA VAL A 42 5.71 -9.09 -4.21
C VAL A 42 4.50 -9.98 -4.51
N ALA A 43 3.61 -10.08 -3.54
CA ALA A 43 2.25 -10.58 -3.73
C ALA A 43 1.30 -9.39 -3.85
N VAL A 44 0.47 -9.35 -4.89
CA VAL A 44 -0.54 -8.28 -5.07
C VAL A 44 -1.92 -8.83 -4.74
N ALA A 45 -2.54 -8.34 -3.68
CA ALA A 45 -3.86 -8.74 -3.22
C ALA A 45 -4.95 -7.74 -3.64
N GLY A 46 -5.99 -8.25 -4.29
CA GLY A 46 -7.00 -7.48 -5.02
C GLY A 46 -6.49 -7.08 -6.40
N LEU A 47 -7.15 -7.55 -7.48
CA LEU A 47 -6.61 -7.47 -8.85
C LEU A 47 -7.41 -6.56 -9.79
N HIS A 48 -8.46 -5.91 -9.30
CA HIS A 48 -9.20 -4.88 -10.03
C HIS A 48 -8.50 -3.51 -9.96
N GLY A 49 -9.08 -2.51 -10.64
CA GLY A 49 -8.76 -1.07 -10.52
C GLY A 49 -7.33 -0.73 -10.05
N ARG A 50 -7.18 -0.54 -8.74
CA ARG A 50 -5.90 -0.14 -8.13
C ARG A 50 -4.87 -1.26 -8.07
N GLY A 51 -5.27 -2.49 -7.76
CA GLY A 51 -4.42 -3.67 -7.85
C GLY A 51 -3.79 -3.87 -9.23
N ARG A 52 -4.55 -3.60 -10.30
CA ARG A 52 -4.00 -3.57 -11.68
C ARG A 52 -2.92 -2.52 -11.88
N SER A 53 -3.10 -1.34 -11.26
CA SER A 53 -2.07 -0.31 -11.27
C SER A 53 -0.83 -0.77 -10.50
N HIS A 54 -1.00 -1.51 -9.39
CA HIS A 54 0.11 -2.03 -8.58
C HIS A 54 0.93 -3.06 -9.34
N TYR A 55 0.33 -4.17 -9.77
CA TYR A 55 1.09 -5.21 -10.48
C TYR A 55 1.68 -4.68 -11.79
N GLY A 56 0.99 -3.76 -12.48
CA GLY A 56 1.50 -3.14 -13.70
C GLY A 56 2.68 -2.21 -13.46
N ALA A 57 2.78 -1.59 -12.28
CA ALA A 57 3.94 -0.81 -11.88
C ALA A 57 5.10 -1.71 -11.44
N TYR A 58 4.84 -2.69 -10.57
CA TYR A 58 5.86 -3.62 -10.09
C TYR A 58 6.46 -4.46 -11.21
N ALA A 59 5.66 -4.95 -12.16
CA ALA A 59 6.15 -5.75 -13.29
C ALA A 59 7.13 -4.99 -14.20
N LYS A 60 7.13 -3.64 -14.17
CA LYS A 60 8.07 -2.80 -14.93
C LYS A 60 9.38 -2.53 -14.19
N MET A 61 9.46 -2.83 -12.90
CA MET A 61 10.65 -2.60 -12.09
C MET A 61 11.61 -3.79 -12.25
N LYS A 62 12.88 -3.50 -12.58
CA LYS A 62 13.87 -4.54 -12.94
C LYS A 62 14.32 -5.38 -11.74
N ASP A 63 14.19 -4.83 -10.55
CA ASP A 63 14.57 -5.37 -9.25
C ASP A 63 13.37 -5.95 -8.46
N VAL A 64 12.21 -6.08 -9.11
CA VAL A 64 10.98 -6.60 -8.51
C VAL A 64 10.43 -7.75 -9.34
N GLU A 65 9.90 -8.76 -8.66
CA GLU A 65 9.12 -9.84 -9.24
C GLU A 65 7.71 -9.81 -8.64
N VAL A 66 6.68 -9.80 -9.49
CA VAL A 66 5.32 -10.11 -9.03
C VAL A 66 5.20 -11.63 -8.97
N ALA A 67 5.42 -12.19 -7.79
CA ALA A 67 5.44 -13.65 -7.58
C ALA A 67 4.03 -14.23 -7.47
N TYR A 68 3.12 -13.48 -6.85
CA TYR A 68 1.75 -13.90 -6.61
C TYR A 68 0.73 -12.82 -6.97
N VAL A 69 -0.40 -13.26 -7.51
CA VAL A 69 -1.62 -12.46 -7.65
C VAL A 69 -2.71 -13.11 -6.82
N VAL A 70 -3.30 -12.35 -5.90
CA VAL A 70 -4.22 -12.86 -4.88
C VAL A 70 -5.58 -12.21 -5.03
N ASP A 71 -6.64 -13.00 -5.23
CA ASP A 71 -8.03 -12.53 -5.32
C ASP A 71 -8.98 -13.70 -5.03
N PRO A 72 -10.04 -13.53 -4.22
CA PRO A 72 -11.04 -14.58 -4.01
C PRO A 72 -11.89 -14.85 -5.27
N ASP A 73 -11.83 -13.98 -6.28
CA ASP A 73 -12.48 -14.18 -7.56
C ASP A 73 -11.51 -14.69 -8.63
N SER A 74 -11.62 -15.97 -8.96
CA SER A 74 -10.73 -16.63 -9.93
C SER A 74 -10.85 -16.09 -11.36
N ARG A 75 -11.94 -15.37 -11.71
CA ARG A 75 -12.11 -14.72 -13.03
C ARG A 75 -11.05 -13.64 -13.29
N GLN A 76 -10.38 -13.19 -12.23
CA GLN A 76 -9.37 -12.14 -12.29
C GLN A 76 -7.99 -12.61 -12.75
N PHE A 77 -7.70 -13.91 -12.58
CA PHE A 77 -6.36 -14.45 -12.71
C PHE A 77 -5.84 -14.43 -14.15
N ALA A 78 -6.63 -14.92 -15.11
CA ALA A 78 -6.18 -15.06 -16.50
C ALA A 78 -5.67 -13.72 -17.07
N ARG A 79 -6.42 -12.63 -16.83
CA ARG A 79 -6.03 -11.28 -17.23
C ARG A 79 -4.76 -10.81 -16.51
N ALA A 80 -4.71 -10.91 -15.18
CA ALA A 80 -3.57 -10.43 -14.41
C ALA A 80 -2.27 -11.17 -14.79
N ILE A 81 -2.32 -12.50 -14.91
CA ILE A 81 -1.20 -13.33 -15.33
C ILE A 81 -0.71 -12.93 -16.72
N SER A 82 -1.62 -12.78 -17.68
CA SER A 82 -1.28 -12.39 -19.05
C SER A 82 -0.59 -11.01 -19.08
N GLU A 83 -1.16 -10.01 -18.41
CA GLU A 83 -0.59 -8.66 -18.37
C GLU A 83 0.80 -8.62 -17.74
N ILE A 84 0.99 -9.31 -16.61
CA ILE A 84 2.28 -9.35 -15.91
C ILE A 84 3.33 -10.10 -16.74
N LYS A 85 2.96 -11.23 -17.35
CA LYS A 85 3.85 -12.01 -18.22
C LYS A 85 4.27 -11.20 -19.46
N ASN A 86 3.36 -10.44 -20.06
CA ASN A 86 3.67 -9.60 -21.21
C ASN A 86 4.65 -8.46 -20.88
N ILE A 87 4.63 -7.96 -19.64
CA ILE A 87 5.52 -6.87 -19.20
C ILE A 87 6.88 -7.40 -18.73
N SER A 88 6.87 -8.44 -17.89
CA SER A 88 8.06 -8.91 -17.15
C SER A 88 8.67 -10.20 -17.69
N GLY A 89 8.00 -10.89 -18.61
CA GLY A 89 8.37 -12.21 -19.12
C GLY A 89 8.01 -13.37 -18.20
N THR A 90 7.61 -13.12 -16.94
CA THR A 90 7.33 -14.15 -15.93
C THR A 90 5.86 -14.15 -15.52
N ALA A 91 5.26 -15.32 -15.40
CA ALA A 91 3.88 -15.47 -14.95
C ALA A 91 3.84 -15.57 -13.41
N PRO A 92 3.02 -14.75 -12.72
CA PRO A 92 2.79 -14.91 -11.29
C PRO A 92 1.92 -16.15 -11.02
N LYS A 93 1.99 -16.66 -9.80
CA LYS A 93 1.09 -17.72 -9.33
C LYS A 93 -0.24 -17.12 -8.85
N PRO A 94 -1.40 -17.61 -9.34
CA PRO A 94 -2.71 -17.20 -8.82
C PRO A 94 -3.01 -17.90 -7.50
N ILE A 95 -3.56 -17.16 -6.54
CA ILE A 95 -3.92 -17.67 -5.22
C ILE A 95 -5.27 -17.05 -4.80
N GLY A 96 -6.16 -17.84 -4.20
CA GLY A 96 -7.48 -17.39 -3.76
C GLY A 96 -7.43 -16.58 -2.46
N ASP A 97 -6.52 -16.93 -1.56
CA ASP A 97 -6.42 -16.35 -0.24
C ASP A 97 -4.98 -15.91 0.12
N VAL A 98 -4.85 -14.71 0.68
CA VAL A 98 -3.54 -14.17 1.07
C VAL A 98 -2.82 -15.05 2.08
N ARG A 99 -3.54 -15.78 2.93
CA ARG A 99 -2.98 -16.63 3.99
C ARG A 99 -2.03 -17.69 3.41
N GLU A 100 -2.32 -18.19 2.21
CA GLU A 100 -1.51 -19.21 1.53
C GLU A 100 -0.14 -18.69 1.10
N VAL A 101 0.03 -17.39 0.85
CA VAL A 101 1.32 -16.81 0.43
C VAL A 101 2.18 -16.35 1.60
N LEU A 102 1.62 -16.25 2.81
CA LEU A 102 2.34 -15.72 3.97
C LEU A 102 3.45 -16.67 4.46
N ASP A 103 3.29 -17.97 4.25
CA ASP A 103 4.26 -19.00 4.64
C ASP A 103 5.44 -19.11 3.66
N ASP A 104 5.37 -18.47 2.49
CA ASP A 104 6.48 -18.44 1.53
C ASP A 104 7.63 -17.59 2.08
N LYS A 105 8.74 -18.23 2.45
CA LYS A 105 9.93 -17.56 3.01
C LYS A 105 10.61 -16.60 2.02
N GLU A 106 10.44 -16.83 0.73
CA GLU A 106 11.04 -15.99 -0.32
C GLU A 106 10.19 -14.76 -0.63
N LEU A 107 8.92 -14.73 -0.20
CA LEU A 107 8.06 -13.56 -0.34
C LEU A 107 8.52 -12.43 0.58
N ASN A 108 8.73 -11.22 0.04
CA ASN A 108 9.19 -10.07 0.80
C ASN A 108 8.07 -9.09 1.16
N VAL A 109 7.16 -8.82 0.21
CA VAL A 109 6.16 -7.75 0.34
C VAL A 109 4.76 -8.23 -0.02
N VAL A 110 3.76 -7.80 0.74
CA VAL A 110 2.34 -7.88 0.35
C VAL A 110 1.85 -6.49 -0.03
N SER A 111 1.38 -6.33 -1.27
CA SER A 111 0.75 -5.10 -1.78
C SER A 111 -0.76 -5.26 -1.80
N ILE A 112 -1.45 -4.51 -0.96
CA ILE A 112 -2.87 -4.69 -0.63
C ILE A 112 -3.69 -3.59 -1.31
N ALA A 113 -4.60 -4.00 -2.18
CA ALA A 113 -5.56 -3.18 -2.92
C ALA A 113 -6.98 -3.81 -2.89
N THR A 114 -7.30 -4.47 -1.78
CA THR A 114 -8.58 -5.14 -1.50
C THR A 114 -9.66 -4.13 -1.05
N PRO A 115 -10.88 -4.56 -0.73
CA PRO A 115 -11.84 -3.72 -0.01
C PRO A 115 -11.34 -3.28 1.38
N ASN A 116 -11.88 -2.16 1.88
CA ASN A 116 -11.37 -1.49 3.09
C ASN A 116 -11.32 -2.38 4.33
N HIS A 117 -12.34 -3.24 4.52
CA HIS A 117 -12.46 -4.13 5.68
C HIS A 117 -11.29 -5.12 5.80
N TRP A 118 -10.60 -5.40 4.70
CA TRP A 118 -9.44 -6.29 4.69
C TRP A 118 -8.11 -5.62 5.05
N HIS A 119 -7.99 -4.31 4.85
CA HIS A 119 -6.69 -3.64 4.83
C HIS A 119 -5.87 -3.85 6.10
N SER A 120 -6.46 -3.60 7.27
CA SER A 120 -5.73 -3.70 8.54
C SER A 120 -5.42 -5.14 8.93
N LEU A 121 -6.39 -6.05 8.82
CA LEU A 121 -6.18 -7.46 9.17
C LEU A 121 -5.11 -8.11 8.28
N MET A 122 -5.22 -7.94 6.97
CA MET A 122 -4.25 -8.47 6.01
C MET A 122 -2.85 -7.89 6.22
N SER A 123 -2.76 -6.59 6.52
CA SER A 123 -1.48 -5.95 6.85
C SER A 123 -0.87 -6.49 8.15
N ILE A 124 -1.69 -6.75 9.18
CA ILE A 124 -1.24 -7.34 10.45
C ILE A 124 -0.72 -8.76 10.24
N TRP A 125 -1.45 -9.60 9.49
CA TRP A 125 -1.02 -10.95 9.15
C TRP A 125 0.29 -10.95 8.35
N ALA A 126 0.40 -10.08 7.36
CA ALA A 126 1.65 -9.90 6.62
C ALA A 126 2.81 -9.49 7.56
N CYS A 127 2.57 -8.57 8.48
CA CYS A 127 3.59 -8.18 9.46
C CYS A 127 4.01 -9.35 10.36
N GLN A 128 3.03 -10.13 10.85
CA GLN A 128 3.27 -11.31 11.68
C GLN A 128 4.08 -12.38 10.95
N ALA A 129 3.85 -12.54 9.64
CA ALA A 129 4.59 -13.44 8.76
C ALA A 129 5.96 -12.89 8.31
N GLY A 130 6.40 -11.76 8.87
CA GLY A 130 7.70 -11.17 8.56
C GLY A 130 7.76 -10.44 7.21
N LYS A 131 6.61 -10.11 6.61
CA LYS A 131 6.51 -9.41 5.32
C LYS A 131 6.39 -7.90 5.51
N ASP A 132 7.00 -7.14 4.62
CA ASP A 132 6.72 -5.71 4.49
C ASP A 132 5.40 -5.50 3.74
N VAL A 133 4.78 -4.33 3.90
CA VAL A 133 3.43 -4.06 3.41
C VAL A 133 3.36 -2.74 2.67
N TYR A 134 2.73 -2.76 1.50
CA TYR A 134 2.14 -1.57 0.90
C TYR A 134 0.62 -1.74 0.93
N VAL A 135 -0.13 -0.78 1.47
CA VAL A 135 -1.58 -0.92 1.63
C VAL A 135 -2.30 0.34 1.19
N GLU A 136 -3.31 0.20 0.34
CA GLU A 136 -4.08 1.32 -0.22
C GLU A 136 -4.86 2.11 0.84
N LYS A 137 -5.28 3.31 0.44
CA LYS A 137 -6.12 4.16 1.28
C LYS A 137 -7.60 3.76 1.17
N PRO A 138 -8.39 3.89 2.25
CA PRO A 138 -7.97 4.18 3.62
C PRO A 138 -7.22 3.00 4.25
N LEU A 139 -6.22 3.26 5.10
CA LEU A 139 -5.41 2.23 5.76
C LEU A 139 -6.22 1.21 6.57
N SER A 140 -7.33 1.67 7.16
CA SER A 140 -8.13 0.93 8.12
C SER A 140 -9.60 1.33 8.01
N HIS A 141 -10.48 0.45 8.47
CA HIS A 141 -11.91 0.77 8.55
C HIS A 141 -12.19 1.75 9.69
N ASN A 142 -11.52 1.56 10.83
CA ASN A 142 -11.64 2.43 12.00
C ASN A 142 -10.28 2.76 12.64
N ILE A 143 -10.30 3.63 13.65
CA ILE A 143 -9.09 4.09 14.37
C ILE A 143 -8.45 2.95 15.17
N HIS A 144 -9.26 2.06 15.75
CA HIS A 144 -8.75 0.97 16.58
C HIS A 144 -7.89 0.01 15.76
N GLU A 145 -8.39 -0.46 14.62
CA GLU A 145 -7.66 -1.28 13.67
C GLU A 145 -6.37 -0.63 13.18
N GLY A 146 -6.43 0.66 12.82
CA GLY A 146 -5.25 1.40 12.40
C GLY A 146 -4.17 1.46 13.50
N ARG A 147 -4.56 1.63 14.77
CA ARG A 147 -3.64 1.56 15.91
C ARG A 147 -3.06 0.16 16.08
N LYS A 148 -3.86 -0.89 15.90
CA LYS A 148 -3.39 -2.29 15.94
C LYS A 148 -2.40 -2.60 14.83
N LEU A 149 -2.60 -2.07 13.64
CA LEU A 149 -1.63 -2.19 12.56
C LEU A 149 -0.30 -1.48 12.89
N VAL A 150 -0.34 -0.28 13.49
CA VAL A 150 0.88 0.42 13.94
C VAL A 150 1.61 -0.38 15.02
N GLU A 151 0.89 -0.96 15.99
CA GLU A 151 1.46 -1.86 17.00
C GLU A 151 2.13 -3.07 16.35
N ALA A 152 1.47 -3.73 15.40
CA ALA A 152 2.01 -4.89 14.69
C ALA A 152 3.26 -4.54 13.88
N ALA A 153 3.22 -3.49 13.07
CA ALA A 153 4.36 -3.04 12.27
C ALA A 153 5.61 -2.81 13.13
N ARG A 154 5.44 -2.16 14.28
CA ARG A 154 6.53 -1.90 15.24
C ARG A 154 7.01 -3.17 15.93
N LYS A 155 6.09 -4.01 16.42
CA LYS A 155 6.40 -5.27 17.11
C LYS A 155 7.21 -6.22 16.23
N TYR A 156 6.79 -6.39 14.98
CA TYR A 156 7.42 -7.30 14.03
C TYR A 156 8.52 -6.62 13.20
N LYS A 157 8.82 -5.34 13.47
CA LYS A 157 9.86 -4.54 12.80
C LYS A 157 9.73 -4.60 11.28
N ARG A 158 8.53 -4.36 10.77
CA ARG A 158 8.18 -4.37 9.34
C ARG A 158 7.91 -2.97 8.84
N MET A 159 8.23 -2.74 7.57
CA MET A 159 7.85 -1.51 6.88
C MET A 159 6.40 -1.61 6.42
N VAL A 160 5.59 -0.64 6.79
CA VAL A 160 4.20 -0.51 6.31
C VAL A 160 4.04 0.85 5.67
N GLN A 161 3.82 0.87 4.35
CA GLN A 161 3.57 2.07 3.58
C GLN A 161 2.08 2.19 3.24
N HIS A 162 1.45 3.23 3.76
CA HIS A 162 0.09 3.60 3.39
C HIS A 162 0.08 4.33 2.04
N GLY A 163 -0.83 3.93 1.15
CA GLY A 163 -1.02 4.39 -0.23
C GLY A 163 -1.53 5.82 -0.39
N THR A 164 -1.04 6.75 0.43
CA THR A 164 -1.23 8.20 0.29
C THR A 164 -0.23 8.78 -0.72
N GLN A 165 -0.22 8.22 -1.94
CA GLN A 165 0.79 8.43 -2.98
C GLN A 165 1.08 9.89 -3.32
N ALA A 166 0.09 10.76 -3.13
CA ALA A 166 0.25 12.17 -3.38
C ALA A 166 1.27 12.83 -2.43
N ARG A 167 1.58 12.23 -1.28
CA ARG A 167 2.68 12.64 -0.39
C ARG A 167 4.08 12.33 -0.95
N SER A 168 4.15 11.42 -1.92
CA SER A 168 5.39 11.02 -2.60
C SER A 168 5.52 11.63 -3.99
N SER A 169 4.59 12.50 -4.42
CA SER A 169 4.71 13.17 -5.72
C SER A 169 5.75 14.28 -5.65
N SER A 170 6.60 14.37 -6.67
CA SER A 170 7.66 15.39 -6.75
C SER A 170 7.08 16.81 -6.70
N GLY A 171 5.98 17.06 -7.41
CA GLY A 171 5.28 18.35 -7.37
C GLY A 171 4.85 18.74 -5.96
N ARG A 172 4.22 17.82 -5.21
CA ARG A 172 3.79 18.11 -3.84
C ARG A 172 4.97 18.25 -2.88
N ALA A 173 6.03 17.48 -3.07
CA ALA A 173 7.25 17.63 -2.28
C ALA A 173 7.86 19.04 -2.47
N THR A 174 7.92 19.53 -3.70
CA THR A 174 8.37 20.90 -4.02
C THR A 174 7.47 21.96 -3.38
N GLU A 175 6.14 21.80 -3.46
CA GLU A 175 5.19 22.70 -2.81
C GLU A 175 5.41 22.74 -1.29
N ILE A 176 5.53 21.58 -0.65
CA ILE A 176 5.79 21.48 0.79
C ILE A 176 7.12 22.14 1.17
N ALA A 177 8.19 21.92 0.40
CA ALA A 177 9.48 22.56 0.65
C ALA A 177 9.40 24.10 0.55
N ALA A 178 8.64 24.62 -0.43
CA ALA A 178 8.41 26.05 -0.57
C ALA A 178 7.56 26.65 0.57
N LEU A 179 6.60 25.87 1.11
CA LEU A 179 5.86 26.26 2.32
C LEU A 179 6.79 26.32 3.53
N GLN A 180 7.62 25.30 3.73
CA GLN A 180 8.54 25.18 4.87
C GLN A 180 9.67 26.20 4.84
N SER A 181 10.09 26.69 3.67
CA SER A 181 11.11 27.73 3.56
C SER A 181 10.64 29.11 4.02
N GLY A 182 9.34 29.27 4.31
CA GLY A 182 8.76 30.57 4.68
C GLY A 182 8.50 31.49 3.49
N LYS A 183 8.67 31.02 2.24
CA LYS A 183 8.48 31.80 1.01
C LYS A 183 7.14 32.55 0.95
N TYR A 184 6.09 31.98 1.55
CA TYR A 184 4.73 32.51 1.52
C TYR A 184 4.29 33.19 2.83
N GLY A 185 5.20 33.35 3.80
CA GLY A 185 4.87 33.90 5.13
C GLY A 185 3.94 32.99 5.94
N LYS A 186 3.23 33.58 6.91
CA LYS A 186 2.30 32.86 7.79
C LYS A 186 0.97 32.62 7.07
N LEU A 187 0.75 31.39 6.62
CA LEU A 187 -0.55 30.96 6.09
C LEU A 187 -1.53 30.70 7.23
N THR A 188 -2.72 31.29 7.15
CA THR A 188 -3.75 31.22 8.21
C THR A 188 -4.97 30.39 7.82
N VAL A 189 -5.15 30.11 6.53
CA VAL A 189 -6.33 29.41 6.01
C VAL A 189 -5.89 28.36 4.99
N SER A 190 -6.48 27.17 5.08
CA SER A 190 -6.41 26.12 4.06
C SER A 190 -7.82 25.76 3.64
N LYS A 191 -8.07 25.69 2.33
CA LYS A 191 -9.36 25.27 1.75
C LYS A 191 -9.13 24.04 0.89
N GLY A 192 -9.86 22.97 1.18
CA GLY A 192 -9.88 21.76 0.38
C GLY A 192 -11.28 21.52 -0.18
N TYR A 193 -11.37 21.15 -1.45
CA TYR A 193 -12.63 20.74 -2.08
C TYR A 193 -12.44 19.39 -2.76
N CYS A 194 -13.32 18.44 -2.46
CA CYS A 194 -13.37 17.14 -3.10
C CYS A 194 -14.82 16.84 -3.44
N CYS A 195 -15.18 16.95 -4.72
CA CYS A 195 -16.48 16.56 -5.22
C CYS A 195 -16.31 15.40 -6.20
N LYS A 196 -16.97 14.28 -5.88
CA LYS A 196 -16.98 13.07 -6.70
C LYS A 196 -18.41 12.56 -6.78
N PRO A 197 -19.21 12.99 -7.77
CA PRO A 197 -20.58 12.54 -7.89
C PRO A 197 -20.62 11.02 -8.02
N ARG A 198 -21.58 10.40 -7.31
CA ARG A 198 -21.83 8.96 -7.32
C ARG A 198 -23.33 8.76 -7.55
N TRP A 199 -23.69 8.01 -8.59
CA TRP A 199 -25.08 7.64 -8.83
C TRP A 199 -25.50 6.46 -7.95
N SER A 200 -26.81 6.28 -7.78
CA SER A 200 -27.36 5.11 -7.10
C SER A 200 -26.93 3.82 -7.83
N ILE A 201 -26.55 2.81 -7.07
CA ILE A 201 -26.31 1.44 -7.58
C ILE A 201 -27.58 0.59 -7.63
N GLY A 202 -28.75 1.19 -7.34
CA GLY A 202 -30.02 0.49 -7.23
C GLY A 202 -30.03 -0.51 -6.06
N LYS A 203 -31.04 -1.39 -6.06
CA LYS A 203 -31.13 -2.52 -5.12
C LYS A 203 -31.05 -3.82 -5.89
N LYS A 204 -30.26 -4.76 -5.40
CA LYS A 204 -30.17 -6.13 -5.91
C LYS A 204 -30.74 -7.07 -4.85
N THR A 205 -31.46 -8.09 -5.30
CA THR A 205 -31.96 -9.15 -4.43
C THR A 205 -30.84 -10.10 -4.06
N ASN A 206 -31.01 -10.82 -2.96
CA ASN A 206 -30.08 -11.86 -2.56
C ASN A 206 -30.09 -13.00 -3.56
N GLU A 207 -28.92 -13.55 -3.83
CA GLU A 207 -28.72 -14.67 -4.75
C GLU A 207 -27.49 -15.49 -4.32
N LYS A 208 -27.25 -16.62 -5.00
CA LYS A 208 -26.03 -17.40 -4.76
C LYS A 208 -24.81 -16.65 -5.33
N PRO A 209 -23.67 -16.60 -4.62
CA PRO A 209 -22.43 -16.12 -5.22
C PRO A 209 -22.09 -16.88 -6.50
N PRO A 210 -21.44 -16.24 -7.49
CA PRO A 210 -20.82 -16.94 -8.61
C PRO A 210 -19.87 -18.04 -8.11
N ALA A 211 -19.80 -19.16 -8.83
CA ALA A 211 -18.97 -20.31 -8.43
C ALA A 211 -17.48 -19.98 -8.36
N GLU A 212 -17.04 -18.98 -9.13
CA GLU A 212 -15.66 -18.52 -9.21
C GLU A 212 -15.24 -17.60 -8.06
N LEU A 213 -16.19 -17.11 -7.26
CA LEU A 213 -15.98 -16.20 -6.14
C LEU A 213 -16.11 -16.95 -4.82
N ASP A 214 -15.02 -17.06 -4.08
CA ASP A 214 -15.08 -17.42 -2.67
C ASP A 214 -15.63 -16.24 -1.87
N PHE A 215 -16.95 -16.23 -1.68
CA PHE A 215 -17.62 -15.13 -1.01
C PHE A 215 -17.32 -15.06 0.49
N ASN A 216 -16.94 -16.17 1.12
CA ASN A 216 -16.52 -16.17 2.51
C ASN A 216 -15.18 -15.45 2.67
N VAL A 217 -14.23 -15.70 1.77
CA VAL A 217 -12.97 -14.94 1.70
C VAL A 217 -13.20 -13.50 1.25
N TRP A 218 -14.19 -13.22 0.39
CA TRP A 218 -14.56 -11.84 0.04
C TRP A 218 -15.03 -11.05 1.27
N LEU A 219 -15.99 -11.59 2.04
CA LEU A 219 -16.52 -10.97 3.25
C LEU A 219 -15.45 -10.85 4.33
N GLY A 220 -14.78 -11.94 4.65
CA GLY A 220 -13.68 -11.92 5.61
C GLY A 220 -14.08 -11.36 6.98
N PRO A 221 -13.45 -10.27 7.45
CA PRO A 221 -13.79 -9.66 8.73
C PRO A 221 -15.07 -8.79 8.71
N ALA A 222 -15.68 -8.55 7.54
CA ALA A 222 -16.95 -7.82 7.47
C ALA A 222 -18.10 -8.64 8.10
N PRO A 223 -19.19 -7.99 8.54
CA PRO A 223 -20.38 -8.70 9.02
C PRO A 223 -20.89 -9.73 8.00
N ASP A 224 -21.25 -10.90 8.51
CA ASP A 224 -21.85 -11.95 7.69
C ASP A 224 -23.18 -11.46 7.09
N GLN A 225 -23.36 -11.71 5.79
CA GLN A 225 -24.54 -11.29 5.05
C GLN A 225 -24.71 -12.12 3.77
N PRO A 226 -25.96 -12.33 3.31
CA PRO A 226 -26.20 -13.03 2.05
C PRO A 226 -25.60 -12.25 0.87
N TYR A 227 -25.13 -12.98 -0.13
CA TYR A 227 -24.62 -12.37 -1.35
C TYR A 227 -25.73 -11.66 -2.12
N HIS A 228 -25.39 -10.49 -2.67
CA HIS A 228 -26.11 -9.84 -3.75
C HIS A 228 -25.11 -9.11 -4.65
N GLY A 229 -25.41 -8.98 -5.94
CA GLY A 229 -24.49 -8.39 -6.92
C GLY A 229 -23.95 -6.98 -6.61
N ASN A 230 -24.57 -6.23 -5.69
CA ASN A 230 -24.05 -4.93 -5.24
C ASN A 230 -22.83 -5.01 -4.29
N LEU A 231 -22.46 -6.18 -3.75
CA LEU A 231 -21.29 -6.28 -2.86
C LEU A 231 -19.97 -6.30 -3.62
N VAL A 232 -19.97 -6.58 -4.92
CA VAL A 232 -18.76 -6.79 -5.74
C VAL A 232 -18.79 -5.96 -7.03
N HIS A 233 -17.67 -5.72 -7.71
CA HIS A 233 -16.32 -5.58 -7.16
C HIS A 233 -15.98 -4.14 -6.81
N TYR A 234 -16.77 -3.16 -7.25
CA TYR A 234 -16.54 -1.73 -6.96
C TYR A 234 -17.66 -1.11 -6.12
N ASN A 235 -18.82 -1.77 -6.09
CA ASN A 235 -20.01 -1.28 -5.41
C ASN A 235 -19.93 -1.43 -3.88
N TRP A 236 -18.97 -2.19 -3.34
CA TRP A 236 -18.69 -2.26 -1.90
C TRP A 236 -18.46 -0.87 -1.26
N HIS A 237 -18.07 0.14 -2.03
CA HIS A 237 -17.97 1.53 -1.57
C HIS A 237 -19.30 2.14 -1.07
N TRP A 238 -20.45 1.52 -1.35
CA TRP A 238 -21.77 1.95 -0.87
C TRP A 238 -22.18 1.32 0.46
N PHE A 239 -21.35 0.43 1.01
CA PHE A 239 -21.58 -0.27 2.26
C PHE A 239 -20.60 0.25 3.30
N TRP A 240 -21.04 0.32 4.55
CA TRP A 240 -20.27 0.85 5.68
C TRP A 240 -19.53 -0.27 6.42
N ASP A 241 -19.38 -1.40 5.75
CA ASP A 241 -18.97 -2.68 6.29
C ASP A 241 -17.48 -2.93 6.03
#